data_AF-A0A1I7JWL3-F1
#
_entry.id   AF-A0A1I7JWL3-F1
#
_cell.length_a   1.000
_cell.length_b   1.000
_cell.length_c   1.000
_cell.angle_alpha   90.00
_cell.angle_beta   90.00
_cell.angle_gamma   90.00
#
_symmetry.space_group_name_H-M   'P 1'
#
loop_
_entity.id
_entity.type
_entity.pdbx_description
1 polymer ?
#
loop_
_entity_poly.entity_id
_entity_poly.type
_entity_poly.pdbx_seq_one_letter_code
_entity_poly.pdbx_strand_id
1 'polypeptide(L)'
;MLTPYTGWTVMSIQPQDLWELFTLRAALESMAGKLAIEKLTPEGAQALEDTFEQLLVARHKGEPDDVVVDRDFNIHKMIVELAGHRRLREHYRMVEQQIRLFVASTYVDMKDPNTTLDSHGAIVQAIVQKDVALATHLLEEHSIGEGKRVFKLLSMVLNENTPTL
;
A
#
# COMPACT_ATOMS: atom_id res chain seq x y z
N MET A 1 2.61 -18.00 41.62
CA MET A 1 3.19 -16.66 41.83
C MET A 1 3.82 -16.27 40.49
N LEU A 2 3.13 -15.43 39.70
CA LEU A 2 3.60 -14.95 38.40
C LEU A 2 4.47 -13.71 38.66
N THR A 3 5.73 -13.76 38.23
CA THR A 3 6.62 -12.60 38.26
C THR A 3 6.55 -11.93 36.88
N PRO A 4 6.00 -10.71 36.76
CA PRO A 4 5.99 -10.00 35.49
C PRO A 4 7.37 -9.35 35.26
N TYR A 5 8.03 -9.76 34.19
CA TYR A 5 9.11 -9.00 33.56
C TYR A 5 8.50 -8.32 32.33
N THR A 6 8.14 -7.06 32.48
CA THR A 6 7.78 -6.15 31.40
C THR A 6 9.01 -5.84 30.55
N GLY A 7 9.36 -6.74 29.65
CA GLY A 7 10.25 -6.43 28.54
C GLY A 7 9.41 -5.86 27.40
N TRP A 8 9.57 -4.58 27.08
CA TRP A 8 9.11 -4.05 25.80
C TRP A 8 10.06 -4.61 24.73
N THR A 9 9.65 -5.68 24.05
CA THR A 9 10.39 -6.12 22.86
C THR A 9 9.78 -5.37 21.67
N VAL A 10 10.55 -4.50 21.05
CA VAL A 10 10.18 -3.93 19.75
C VAL A 10 10.13 -5.11 18.79
N MET A 11 8.96 -5.40 18.20
CA MET A 11 8.87 -6.43 17.16
C MET A 11 9.85 -6.08 16.05
N SER A 12 10.86 -6.91 15.81
CA SER A 12 11.76 -6.72 14.67
C SER A 12 11.04 -7.20 13.41
N ILE A 13 10.70 -6.28 12.51
CA ILE A 13 10.18 -6.65 11.20
C ILE A 13 11.34 -7.18 10.36
N GLN A 14 11.21 -8.40 9.86
CA GLN A 14 12.18 -9.02 8.96
C GLN A 14 11.84 -8.67 7.50
N PRO A 15 12.83 -8.65 6.58
CA PRO A 15 12.55 -8.45 5.15
C PRO A 15 11.50 -9.41 4.60
N GLN A 16 11.52 -10.66 5.06
CA GLN A 16 10.54 -11.67 4.67
C GLN A 16 9.11 -11.29 5.08
N ASP A 17 8.89 -10.70 6.25
CA ASP A 17 7.56 -10.27 6.70
C ASP A 17 6.96 -9.25 5.73
N LEU A 18 7.80 -8.35 5.20
CA LEU A 18 7.35 -7.35 4.22
C LEU A 18 7.03 -7.98 2.88
N TRP A 19 7.85 -8.93 2.43
CA TRP A 19 7.55 -9.65 1.20
C TRP A 19 6.18 -10.35 1.30
N GLU A 20 5.89 -10.99 2.43
CA GLU A 20 4.59 -11.62 2.68
C GLU A 20 3.44 -10.60 2.73
N LEU A 21 3.63 -9.46 3.40
CA LEU A 21 2.62 -8.41 3.47
C LEU A 21 2.30 -7.82 2.09
N PHE A 22 3.32 -7.49 1.29
CA PHE A 22 3.12 -6.88 -0.03
C PHE A 22 2.59 -7.87 -1.07
N THR A 23 3.00 -9.14 -1.01
CA THR A 23 2.41 -10.18 -1.88
C THR A 23 0.95 -10.47 -1.51
N LEU A 24 0.62 -10.48 -0.22
CA LEU A 24 -0.77 -10.61 0.23
C LEU A 24 -1.61 -9.37 -0.14
N ARG A 25 -1.06 -8.16 -0.01
CA ARG A 25 -1.68 -6.91 -0.47
C ARG A 25 -1.98 -6.98 -1.97
N ALA A 26 -1.01 -7.40 -2.79
CA ALA A 26 -1.19 -7.54 -4.23
C ALA A 26 -2.37 -8.46 -4.58
N ALA A 27 -2.48 -9.61 -3.92
CA ALA A 27 -3.59 -10.55 -4.15
C ALA A 27 -4.95 -9.96 -3.74
N LEU A 28 -5.01 -9.29 -2.59
CA LEU A 28 -6.23 -8.65 -2.08
C LEU A 28 -6.69 -7.50 -2.97
N GLU A 29 -5.77 -6.62 -3.37
CA GLU A 29 -6.06 -5.47 -4.21
C GLU A 29 -6.47 -5.90 -5.62
N SER A 30 -5.80 -6.91 -6.20
CA SER A 30 -6.18 -7.46 -7.50
C SER A 30 -7.61 -8.04 -7.47
N MET A 31 -7.98 -8.74 -6.40
CA MET A 31 -9.35 -9.21 -6.21
C MET A 31 -10.32 -8.03 -6.04
N ALA A 32 -9.93 -7.01 -5.27
CA ALA A 32 -10.74 -5.82 -5.07
C ALA A 32 -11.01 -5.08 -6.37
N GLY A 33 -9.99 -4.88 -7.22
CA GLY A 33 -10.13 -4.23 -8.53
C GLY A 33 -11.15 -4.94 -9.42
N LYS A 34 -11.09 -6.28 -9.51
CA LYS A 34 -12.10 -7.07 -10.26
C LYS A 34 -13.52 -6.80 -9.76
N LEU A 35 -13.72 -6.94 -8.45
CA LEU A 35 -15.03 -6.79 -7.81
C LEU A 35 -15.55 -5.35 -7.86
N ALA A 36 -14.66 -4.35 -7.77
CA ALA A 36 -14.99 -2.93 -7.86
C ALA A 36 -15.53 -2.60 -9.25
N ILE A 37 -14.86 -3.06 -10.30
CA ILE A 37 -15.27 -2.81 -11.70
C ILE A 37 -16.66 -3.39 -11.99
N GLU A 38 -16.97 -4.59 -11.48
CA GLU A 38 -18.28 -5.24 -11.65
C GLU A 38 -19.46 -4.39 -11.15
N LYS A 39 -19.23 -3.55 -10.12
CA LYS A 39 -20.26 -2.74 -9.44
C LYS A 39 -20.03 -1.24 -9.59
N LEU A 40 -19.08 -0.82 -10.43
CA LEU A 40 -18.65 0.56 -10.51
C LEU A 40 -19.76 1.47 -11.04
N THR A 41 -20.20 2.41 -10.18
CA THR A 41 -21.14 3.48 -10.52
C THR A 41 -20.38 4.75 -10.93
N PRO A 42 -21.03 5.71 -11.61
CA PRO A 42 -20.41 7.01 -11.90
C PRO A 42 -19.91 7.74 -10.66
N GLU A 43 -20.66 7.68 -9.56
CA GLU A 43 -20.27 8.31 -8.28
C GLU A 43 -19.07 7.60 -7.66
N GLY A 44 -19.01 6.27 -7.77
CA GLY A 44 -17.85 5.49 -7.32
C GLY A 44 -16.59 5.76 -8.15
N ALA A 45 -16.74 5.93 -9.46
CA ALA A 45 -15.64 6.31 -10.35
C ALA A 45 -15.11 7.70 -9.97
N GLN A 46 -16.00 8.69 -9.83
CA GLN A 46 -15.63 10.05 -9.41
C GLN A 46 -14.95 10.05 -8.04
N ALA A 47 -15.46 9.28 -7.08
CA ALA A 47 -14.85 9.19 -5.75
C ALA A 47 -13.42 8.61 -5.79
N LEU A 48 -13.14 7.67 -6.71
CA LEU A 48 -11.80 7.13 -6.91
C LEU A 48 -10.86 8.17 -7.55
N GLU A 49 -11.34 8.88 -8.58
CA GLU A 49 -10.58 9.96 -9.22
C GLU A 49 -10.27 11.10 -8.23
N ASP A 50 -11.24 11.53 -7.43
CA ASP A 50 -11.07 12.55 -6.39
C ASP A 50 -10.03 12.13 -5.34
N THR A 51 -9.97 10.83 -5.03
CA THR A 51 -8.98 10.31 -4.08
C THR A 51 -7.57 10.39 -4.65
N PHE A 52 -7.39 10.13 -5.95
CA PHE A 52 -6.10 10.31 -6.62
C PHE A 52 -5.71 11.79 -6.74
N GLU A 53 -6.65 12.67 -7.04
CA GLU A 53 -6.40 14.12 -7.10
C GLU A 53 -5.92 14.66 -5.74
N GLN A 54 -6.45 14.16 -4.63
CA GLN A 54 -5.97 14.55 -3.29
C GLN A 54 -4.49 14.18 -3.06
N LEU A 55 -4.01 13.06 -3.62
CA LEU A 55 -2.60 12.70 -3.57
C LEU A 55 -1.75 13.65 -4.43
N LEU A 56 -2.21 13.97 -5.64
CA LEU A 56 -1.55 14.92 -6.53
C LEU A 56 -1.40 16.30 -5.89
N VAL A 57 -2.48 16.83 -5.32
CA VAL A 57 -2.48 18.12 -4.63
C VAL A 57 -1.54 18.12 -3.43
N ALA A 58 -1.56 17.05 -2.61
CA ALA A 58 -0.69 16.95 -1.45
C ALA A 58 0.81 16.97 -1.84
N ARG A 59 1.17 16.22 -2.89
CA ARG A 59 2.54 16.23 -3.45
C ARG A 59 2.90 17.61 -4.02
N HIS A 60 2.01 18.23 -4.79
CA HIS A 60 2.27 19.53 -5.42
C HIS A 60 2.47 20.65 -4.40
N LYS A 61 1.72 20.62 -3.29
CA LYS A 61 1.83 21.59 -2.20
C LYS A 61 3.01 21.35 -1.26
N GLY A 62 3.71 20.22 -1.40
CA GLY A 62 4.77 19.83 -0.47
C GLY A 62 4.23 19.58 0.94
N GLU A 63 3.06 18.94 1.06
CA GLU A 63 2.52 18.53 2.35
C GLU A 63 3.48 17.56 3.07
N PRO A 64 3.42 17.48 4.41
CA PRO A 64 4.22 16.54 5.19
C PRO A 64 4.12 15.08 4.72
N ASP A 65 5.20 14.32 4.85
CA ASP A 65 5.29 12.94 4.31
C ASP A 65 4.19 12.01 4.84
N ASP A 66 3.81 12.15 6.12
CA ASP A 66 2.72 11.37 6.73
C ASP A 66 1.37 11.65 6.06
N VAL A 67 1.10 12.92 5.74
CA VAL A 67 -0.11 13.31 4.99
C VAL A 67 -0.08 12.67 3.60
N VAL A 68 1.07 12.69 2.93
CA VAL A 68 1.18 12.17 1.57
C VAL A 68 1.06 10.64 1.54
N VAL A 69 1.69 9.95 2.50
CA VAL A 69 1.54 8.50 2.70
C VAL A 69 0.08 8.15 2.99
N ASP A 70 -0.62 8.94 3.82
CA ASP A 70 -2.03 8.73 4.07
C ASP A 70 -2.89 8.84 2.81
N ARG A 71 -2.62 9.82 1.94
CA ARG A 71 -3.33 9.97 0.66
C ARG A 71 -3.04 8.83 -0.31
N ASP A 72 -1.81 8.33 -0.34
CA ASP A 72 -1.42 7.15 -1.12
C ASP A 72 -2.28 5.94 -0.74
N PHE A 73 -2.27 5.56 0.55
CA PHE A 73 -3.07 4.42 1.04
C PHE A 73 -4.58 4.60 0.84
N ASN A 74 -5.10 5.83 0.82
CA ASN A 74 -6.53 6.07 0.60
C ASN A 74 -7.00 5.63 -0.78
N ILE A 75 -6.14 5.65 -1.80
CA ILE A 75 -6.47 5.15 -3.15
C ILE A 75 -6.80 3.66 -3.07
N HIS A 76 -5.88 2.88 -2.49
CA HIS A 76 -6.05 1.44 -2.33
C HIS A 76 -7.27 1.09 -1.47
N LYS A 77 -7.47 1.83 -0.39
CA LYS A 77 -8.65 1.69 0.47
C LYS A 77 -9.94 1.97 -0.30
N MET A 78 -9.98 3.00 -1.14
CA MET A 78 -11.14 3.31 -1.97
C MET A 78 -11.47 2.14 -2.92
N ILE A 79 -10.46 1.56 -3.58
CA ILE A 79 -10.65 0.37 -4.45
C ILE A 79 -11.24 -0.80 -3.65
N VAL A 80 -10.74 -1.04 -2.44
CA VAL A 80 -11.24 -2.08 -1.52
C VAL A 80 -12.67 -1.82 -1.06
N GLU A 81 -13.04 -0.56 -0.79
CA GLU A 81 -14.42 -0.19 -0.44
C GLU A 81 -15.38 -0.38 -1.63
N LEU A 82 -14.98 0.05 -2.83
CA LEU A 82 -15.77 -0.10 -4.06
C LEU A 82 -16.05 -1.56 -4.42
N ALA A 83 -15.18 -2.50 -4.04
CA ALA A 83 -15.43 -3.93 -4.20
C ALA A 83 -16.69 -4.42 -3.46
N GLY A 84 -17.14 -3.71 -2.42
CA GLY A 84 -18.30 -4.07 -1.62
C GLY A 84 -18.18 -5.44 -0.96
N HIS A 85 -16.95 -5.91 -0.72
CA HIS A 85 -16.65 -7.26 -0.27
C HIS A 85 -16.14 -7.26 1.19
N ARG A 86 -17.07 -7.41 2.14
CA ARG A 86 -16.80 -7.26 3.59
C ARG A 86 -15.56 -8.00 4.10
N ARG A 87 -15.40 -9.29 3.77
CA ARG A 87 -14.27 -10.10 4.28
C ARG A 87 -12.92 -9.61 3.74
N LEU A 88 -12.82 -9.38 2.43
CA LEU A 88 -11.68 -8.73 1.78
C LEU A 88 -11.28 -7.45 2.50
N ARG A 89 -12.23 -6.54 2.76
CA ARG A 89 -11.95 -5.30 3.49
C ARG A 89 -11.39 -5.53 4.90
N GLU A 90 -11.94 -6.49 5.65
CA GLU A 90 -11.44 -6.86 6.97
C GLU A 90 -10.00 -7.38 6.91
N HIS A 91 -9.70 -8.24 5.94
CA HIS A 91 -8.34 -8.77 5.74
C HIS A 91 -7.35 -7.72 5.23
N TYR A 92 -7.76 -6.89 4.28
CA TYR A 92 -6.96 -5.78 3.77
C TYR A 92 -6.57 -4.82 4.89
N ARG A 93 -7.52 -4.45 5.78
CA ARG A 93 -7.23 -3.56 6.91
C ARG A 93 -6.11 -4.09 7.81
N MET A 94 -6.06 -5.40 8.05
CA MET A 94 -4.99 -6.00 8.88
C MET A 94 -3.62 -5.94 8.19
N VAL A 95 -3.59 -6.11 6.86
CA VAL A 95 -2.35 -6.00 6.06
C VAL A 95 -1.90 -4.55 5.99
N GLU A 96 -2.81 -3.63 5.66
CA GLU A 96 -2.57 -2.19 5.58
C GLU A 96 -1.97 -1.65 6.89
N GLN A 97 -2.52 -2.02 8.04
CA GLN A 97 -2.02 -1.57 9.35
C GLN A 97 -0.56 -2.00 9.60
N GLN A 98 -0.21 -3.23 9.23
CA GLN A 98 1.15 -3.74 9.39
C GLN A 98 2.13 -3.03 8.45
N ILE A 99 1.73 -2.79 7.20
CA ILE A 99 2.54 -2.02 6.24
C ILE A 99 2.71 -0.58 6.73
N ARG A 100 1.66 0.09 7.20
CA ARG A 100 1.75 1.45 7.73
C ARG A 100 2.68 1.57 8.93
N LEU A 101 2.63 0.61 9.86
CA LEU A 101 3.57 0.57 10.99
C LEU A 101 5.01 0.49 10.49
N PHE A 102 5.26 -0.35 9.48
CA PHE A 102 6.58 -0.45 8.87
C PHE A 102 7.02 0.88 8.23
N VAL A 103 6.17 1.50 7.40
CA VAL A 103 6.49 2.76 6.71
C VAL A 103 6.82 3.86 7.71
N ALA A 104 6.03 3.98 8.78
CA ALA A 104 6.28 4.93 9.86
C ALA A 104 7.58 4.66 10.63
N SER A 105 7.98 3.39 10.77
CA SER A 105 9.16 2.99 11.56
C SER A 105 10.50 3.18 10.84
N THR A 106 10.50 3.20 9.51
CA THR A 106 11.74 3.13 8.74
C THR A 106 12.20 4.46 8.17
N TYR A 107 11.39 5.53 8.24
CA TYR A 107 11.66 6.84 7.61
C TYR A 107 12.16 6.71 6.17
N VAL A 108 11.80 5.59 5.53
CA VAL A 108 12.23 5.28 4.18
C VAL A 108 11.48 6.25 3.31
N ASP A 109 12.22 7.13 2.66
CA ASP A 109 11.72 7.91 1.55
C ASP A 109 11.34 6.90 0.45
N MET A 110 10.07 6.48 0.45
CA MET A 110 9.65 5.32 -0.33
C MET A 110 9.75 5.56 -1.83
N LYS A 111 10.01 6.78 -2.32
CA LYS A 111 9.72 7.14 -3.71
C LYS A 111 10.68 8.15 -4.33
N ASP A 112 11.05 7.87 -5.58
CA ASP A 112 11.08 8.91 -6.62
C ASP A 112 9.61 9.32 -6.85
N PRO A 113 9.21 10.55 -6.47
CA PRO A 113 7.82 11.00 -6.43
C PRO A 113 7.06 10.81 -7.77
N ASN A 114 7.78 10.87 -8.89
CA ASN A 114 7.16 10.85 -10.22
C ASN A 114 6.69 9.43 -10.61
N THR A 115 7.51 8.42 -10.37
CA THR A 115 7.21 7.01 -10.75
C THR A 115 5.95 6.45 -10.07
N THR A 116 5.59 7.00 -8.91
CA THR A 116 4.45 6.54 -8.14
C THR A 116 3.14 7.12 -8.63
N LEU A 117 3.12 8.43 -8.87
CA LEU A 117 1.94 9.13 -9.36
C LEU A 117 1.48 8.53 -10.69
N ASP A 118 2.44 8.19 -11.56
CA ASP A 118 2.17 7.52 -12.83
C ASP A 118 1.48 6.16 -12.62
N SER A 119 1.95 5.36 -11.65
CA SER A 119 1.38 4.03 -11.37
C SER A 119 -0.05 4.09 -10.80
N HIS A 120 -0.31 4.99 -9.86
CA HIS A 120 -1.66 5.16 -9.30
C HIS A 120 -2.63 5.71 -10.33
N GLY A 121 -2.20 6.71 -11.11
CA GLY A 121 -3.01 7.27 -12.20
C GLY A 121 -3.42 6.20 -13.21
N ALA A 122 -2.47 5.34 -13.62
CA ALA A 122 -2.76 4.23 -14.53
C ALA A 122 -3.76 3.23 -13.95
N ILE A 123 -3.63 2.87 -12.66
CA ILE A 123 -4.58 1.99 -11.96
C ILE A 123 -5.98 2.60 -11.95
N VAL A 124 -6.10 3.87 -11.55
CA VAL A 124 -7.38 4.58 -11.46
C VAL A 124 -8.04 4.63 -12.83
N GLN A 125 -7.30 5.00 -13.87
CA GLN A 125 -7.80 5.03 -15.24
C GLN A 125 -8.29 3.66 -15.72
N ALA A 126 -7.52 2.59 -15.46
CA ALA A 126 -7.93 1.23 -15.83
C ALA A 126 -9.24 0.82 -15.15
N ILE A 127 -9.43 1.17 -13.87
CA ILE A 127 -10.68 0.89 -13.14
C ILE A 127 -11.85 1.71 -13.70
N VAL A 128 -11.66 3.02 -13.92
CA VAL A 128 -12.69 3.92 -14.45
C VAL A 128 -13.13 3.50 -15.85
N GLN A 129 -12.19 3.08 -16.70
CA GLN A 129 -12.44 2.55 -18.04
C GLN A 129 -12.99 1.11 -18.03
N LYS A 130 -13.11 0.49 -16.85
CA LYS A 130 -13.59 -0.88 -16.63
C LYS A 130 -12.74 -1.94 -17.36
N ASP A 131 -11.45 -1.67 -17.56
CA ASP A 131 -10.49 -2.65 -18.08
C ASP A 131 -10.00 -3.54 -16.95
N VAL A 132 -10.72 -4.64 -16.73
CA VAL A 132 -10.42 -5.60 -15.66
C VAL A 132 -9.03 -6.22 -15.82
N ALA A 133 -8.62 -6.54 -17.04
CA ALA A 133 -7.33 -7.20 -17.27
C ALA A 133 -6.19 -6.25 -16.92
N LEU A 134 -6.25 -5.02 -17.42
CA LEU A 134 -5.25 -4.00 -17.14
C LEU A 134 -5.24 -3.59 -15.67
N ALA A 135 -6.40 -3.31 -15.07
CA ALA A 135 -6.48 -2.87 -13.67
C ALA A 135 -5.86 -3.90 -12.72
N THR A 136 -6.11 -5.19 -12.96
CA THR A 136 -5.61 -6.26 -12.09
C THR A 136 -4.11 -6.47 -12.24
N HIS A 137 -3.60 -6.39 -13.47
CA HIS A 137 -2.18 -6.42 -13.74
C HIS A 137 -1.45 -5.25 -13.05
N LEU A 138 -1.96 -4.02 -13.19
CA LEU A 138 -1.34 -2.83 -12.62
C LEU A 138 -1.38 -2.84 -11.08
N LEU A 139 -2.47 -3.30 -10.46
CA LEU A 139 -2.57 -3.43 -9.00
C LEU A 139 -1.55 -4.44 -8.45
N GLU A 140 -1.40 -5.58 -9.11
CA GLU A 140 -0.41 -6.59 -8.75
C GLU A 140 1.02 -6.05 -8.93
N GLU A 141 1.33 -5.48 -10.10
CA GLU A 141 2.65 -4.94 -10.41
C GLU A 141 3.04 -3.83 -9.42
N HIS A 142 2.12 -2.91 -9.12
CA HIS A 142 2.35 -1.83 -8.17
C HIS A 142 2.70 -2.37 -6.79
N SER A 143 1.85 -3.22 -6.21
CA SER A 143 2.07 -3.77 -4.86
C SER A 143 3.34 -4.63 -4.77
N ILE A 144 3.60 -5.48 -5.77
CA ILE A 144 4.82 -6.30 -5.83
C ILE A 144 6.07 -5.44 -6.02
N GLY A 145 5.99 -4.40 -6.86
CA GLY A 145 7.07 -3.45 -7.09
C GLY A 145 7.46 -2.70 -5.82
N GLU A 146 6.47 -2.24 -5.04
CA GLU A 146 6.69 -1.66 -3.72
C GLU A 146 7.34 -2.67 -2.77
N GLY A 147 6.80 -3.89 -2.68
CA GLY A 147 7.35 -4.95 -1.84
C GLY A 147 8.82 -5.25 -2.13
N LYS A 148 9.21 -5.37 -3.41
CA LYS A 148 10.60 -5.60 -3.83
C LYS A 148 11.53 -4.46 -3.42
N ARG A 149 11.08 -3.20 -3.57
CA ARG A 149 11.87 -2.01 -3.20
C ARG A 149 12.14 -1.99 -1.69
N VAL A 150 11.09 -2.16 -0.90
CA VAL A 150 11.21 -2.14 0.56
C VAL A 150 12.04 -3.32 1.07
N PHE A 151 11.80 -4.52 0.54
CA PHE A 151 12.59 -5.72 0.87
C PHE A 151 14.09 -5.47 0.65
N LYS A 152 14.46 -4.91 -0.51
CA LYS A 152 15.84 -4.62 -0.86
C LYS A 152 16.46 -3.60 0.10
N LEU A 153 15.74 -2.53 0.41
CA LEU A 153 16.24 -1.49 1.30
C LEU A 153 16.45 -1.99 2.73
N LEU A 154 15.48 -2.73 3.28
CA LEU A 154 15.63 -3.29 4.62
C LEU A 154 16.77 -4.32 4.67
N SER A 155 16.94 -5.12 3.62
CA SER A 155 18.06 -6.05 3.52
C SER A 155 19.41 -5.32 3.53
N MET A 156 19.52 -4.16 2.87
CA MET A 156 20.72 -3.32 2.89
C MET A 156 20.99 -2.78 4.30
N VAL A 157 19.99 -2.18 4.94
CA VAL A 157 20.10 -1.62 6.29
C VAL A 157 20.50 -2.69 7.33
N LEU A 158 19.94 -3.89 7.24
CA LEU A 158 20.28 -4.97 8.17
C LEU A 158 21.70 -5.52 7.93
N ASN A 159 22.14 -5.60 6.67
CA ASN A 159 23.49 -6.06 6.34
C ASN A 159 24.57 -5.03 6.74
N GLU A 160 24.30 -3.73 6.63
CA GLU A 160 25.23 -2.67 7.06
C GLU A 160 25.37 -2.56 8.58
N ASN A 161 24.33 -2.96 9.33
CA ASN A 161 24.33 -2.96 10.79
C ASN A 161 24.79 -4.29 11.41
N THR A 162 25.33 -5.22 10.60
CA THR A 162 25.92 -6.45 11.15
C THR A 162 27.30 -6.12 11.72
N PRO A 163 27.54 -6.21 13.04
CA PRO A 163 28.87 -5.95 13.60
C PRO A 163 29.85 -6.93 12.97
N THR A 164 30.92 -6.40 12.38
CA THR A 164 32.04 -7.21 11.89
C THR A 164 32.64 -7.92 13.11
N LEU A 165 32.53 -9.25 13.14
CA LEU A 165 33.17 -10.09 14.16
C LEU A 165 34.69 -10.06 14.01
#